data_AF-A0A949J586-F1
#
_entry.id   AF-A0A949J586-F1
#
_cell.length_a   1.000
_cell.length_b   1.000
_cell.length_c   1.000
_cell.angle_alpha   90.00
_cell.angle_beta   90.00
_cell.angle_gamma   90.00
#
_symmetry.space_group_name_H-M   'P 1'
#
loop_
_entity.id
_entity.type
_entity.pdbx_description
1 polymer ?
#
loop_
_entity_poly.entity_id
_entity_poly.type
_entity_poly.pdbx_seq_one_letter_code
_entity_poly.pdbx_strand_id
1 'polypeptide(L)'
;MRWGVLVVAALTVITLGAGAAIASSPPPGASAIAHSPHATPAVVTTTTVALERPQANWQVATSSARGVMVDYRMIDVAGVMFRAIRLRARTTLLRWHVGSSDPPVGAGTVPADAGPSINWANEGLAGVVAVFNGGFKVGAHAGGSMVDGVVLSPMVRGDMTLAIDASGHWKMGEWGPGFPGRAFHAIAYRQNLGPLIANSRPTAAALSSNELIWGDPLHGNPQQARSALGIDVRGNLVYVATLSGVSPALLATALLAAGAVEGMELDINPYWPILGASFSVLHQPGAYPVQIPYSEHNPTIYNTGWERDFFVAMAEPNNWRCSWTSPGLVPARRGAQPQPLREVCSRAR
;
A
#
# COMPACT_ATOMS: atom_id res chain seq x y z
N MET A 1 18.92 -41.76 -15.39
CA MET A 1 19.37 -43.14 -15.11
C MET A 1 20.83 -43.30 -15.50
N ARG A 2 21.73 -43.39 -14.52
CA ARG A 2 23.01 -44.11 -14.58
C ARG A 2 23.56 -44.14 -13.16
N TRP A 3 23.57 -45.33 -12.59
CA TRP A 3 24.13 -45.67 -11.29
C TRP A 3 25.64 -45.87 -11.41
N GLY A 4 26.38 -45.55 -10.35
CA GLY A 4 27.80 -45.87 -10.21
C GLY A 4 28.23 -45.74 -8.75
N VAL A 5 28.23 -46.88 -8.04
CA VAL A 5 28.79 -47.09 -6.70
C VAL A 5 30.27 -47.47 -6.84
N LEU A 6 31.15 -46.99 -5.95
CA LEU A 6 32.37 -47.67 -5.44
C LEU A 6 33.01 -46.79 -4.35
N VAL A 7 32.87 -47.15 -3.07
CA VAL A 7 33.79 -47.94 -2.22
C VAL A 7 34.97 -47.14 -1.67
N VAL A 8 35.03 -47.17 -0.33
CA VAL A 8 35.96 -46.58 0.63
C VAL A 8 37.34 -47.26 0.58
N ALA A 9 38.41 -46.49 0.78
CA ALA A 9 39.66 -46.98 1.36
C ALA A 9 40.30 -45.89 2.23
N ALA A 10 40.47 -46.18 3.51
CA ALA A 10 41.21 -45.38 4.47
C ALA A 10 42.69 -45.78 4.44
N LEU A 11 43.59 -44.80 4.54
CA LEU A 11 44.96 -45.03 5.01
C LEU A 11 45.50 -43.76 5.66
N THR A 12 45.57 -43.79 6.99
CA THR A 12 46.33 -42.88 7.83
C THR A 12 47.78 -43.38 7.89
N VAL A 13 48.74 -42.52 7.55
CA VAL A 13 50.17 -42.74 7.82
C VAL A 13 50.71 -41.52 8.56
N ILE A 14 51.22 -41.81 9.76
CA ILE A 14 51.97 -40.89 10.62
C ILE A 14 53.44 -40.99 10.22
N THR A 15 54.11 -39.85 10.03
CA THR A 15 55.56 -39.76 10.11
C THR A 15 55.99 -38.48 10.81
N LEU A 16 56.62 -38.64 11.97
CA LEU A 16 57.41 -37.61 12.65
C LEU A 16 58.73 -37.40 11.89
N GLY A 17 59.11 -36.14 11.68
CA GLY A 17 60.42 -35.75 11.16
C GLY A 17 60.96 -34.55 11.92
N ALA A 18 62.05 -34.78 12.65
CA ALA A 18 62.79 -33.79 13.43
C ALA A 18 63.55 -32.81 12.53
N GLY A 19 63.68 -31.55 12.98
CA GLY A 19 64.54 -30.55 12.36
C GLY A 19 64.89 -29.44 13.36
N ALA A 20 66.10 -29.50 13.91
CA ALA A 20 66.65 -28.52 14.83
C ALA A 20 67.27 -27.32 14.08
N ALA A 21 66.91 -26.13 14.57
CA ALA A 21 67.64 -24.86 14.67
C ALA A 21 68.65 -24.43 13.58
N ILE A 22 68.37 -23.26 12.97
CA ILE A 22 69.37 -22.18 12.83
C ILE A 22 68.71 -20.86 13.24
N ALA A 23 69.42 -20.13 14.09
CA ALA A 23 69.03 -18.90 14.76
C ALA A 23 69.18 -17.66 13.89
N SER A 24 68.33 -16.66 14.14
CA SER A 24 68.62 -15.25 13.84
C SER A 24 68.15 -14.39 15.01
N SER A 25 69.10 -13.74 15.68
CA SER A 25 68.89 -12.87 16.83
C SER A 25 68.23 -11.53 16.44
N PRO A 26 67.48 -10.89 17.36
CA PRO A 26 66.69 -9.68 17.11
C PRO A 26 67.47 -8.37 17.35
N PRO A 27 66.97 -7.21 16.89
CA PRO A 27 67.48 -5.92 17.32
C PRO A 27 67.02 -5.57 18.76
N PRO A 28 67.78 -4.73 19.50
CA PRO A 28 67.60 -4.48 20.93
C PRO A 28 66.72 -3.27 21.27
N GLY A 29 66.16 -3.29 22.49
CA GLY A 29 65.83 -2.09 23.27
C GLY A 29 64.34 -1.76 23.36
N ALA A 30 63.57 -2.38 24.26
CA ALA A 30 63.35 -1.96 25.66
C ALA A 30 62.24 -0.90 25.85
N SER A 31 61.07 -1.34 26.31
CA SER A 31 60.49 -0.95 27.61
C SER A 31 59.05 -1.45 27.70
N ALA A 32 58.76 -2.23 28.75
CA ALA A 32 57.43 -2.70 29.07
C ALA A 32 56.57 -1.53 29.57
N ILE A 33 55.37 -1.37 29.00
CA ILE A 33 54.28 -0.61 29.59
C ILE A 33 53.10 -1.56 29.78
N ALA A 34 52.62 -1.63 31.01
CA ALA A 34 51.52 -2.47 31.46
C ALA A 34 50.27 -2.27 30.60
N HIS A 35 49.73 -3.36 30.04
CA HIS A 35 48.47 -3.35 29.32
C HIS A 35 47.34 -3.66 30.30
N SER A 36 46.62 -2.61 30.71
CA SER A 36 45.29 -2.76 31.31
C SER A 36 44.36 -3.49 30.32
N PRO A 37 43.48 -4.39 30.77
CA PRO A 37 42.51 -5.01 29.89
C PRO A 37 41.56 -3.93 29.40
N HIS A 38 41.70 -3.53 28.13
CA HIS A 38 40.77 -2.65 27.47
C HIS A 38 39.47 -3.44 27.30
N ALA A 39 38.51 -3.20 28.19
CA ALA A 39 37.15 -3.68 27.99
C ALA A 39 36.65 -3.08 26.67
N THR A 40 36.42 -3.93 25.68
CA THR A 40 35.77 -3.55 24.43
C THR A 40 34.38 -3.06 24.80
N PRO A 41 33.99 -1.81 24.48
CA PRO A 41 32.62 -1.38 24.74
C PRO A 41 31.69 -2.28 23.91
N ALA A 42 30.81 -3.00 24.59
CA ALA A 42 29.74 -3.74 23.93
C ALA A 42 28.93 -2.73 23.10
N VAL A 43 28.98 -2.86 21.78
CA VAL A 43 28.14 -2.08 20.88
C VAL A 43 26.71 -2.58 21.08
N VAL A 44 25.97 -1.91 21.97
CA VAL A 44 24.52 -2.10 22.10
C VAL A 44 23.91 -1.56 20.82
N THR A 45 23.62 -2.44 19.86
CA THR A 45 22.87 -2.07 18.67
C THR A 45 21.41 -1.92 19.08
N THR A 46 21.03 -0.75 19.59
CA THR A 46 19.61 -0.39 19.67
C THR A 46 19.07 -0.34 18.24
N THR A 47 18.27 -1.35 17.88
CA THR A 47 17.57 -1.42 16.60
C THR A 47 16.42 -0.42 16.64
N THR A 48 16.73 0.87 16.57
CA THR A 48 15.71 1.92 16.52
C THR A 48 15.08 1.88 15.13
N VAL A 49 13.84 1.39 15.04
CA VAL A 49 13.11 1.34 13.77
C VAL A 49 13.05 2.76 13.18
N ALA A 50 13.54 2.94 11.96
CA ALA A 50 13.66 4.26 11.36
C ALA A 50 12.28 4.88 11.09
N LEU A 51 12.15 6.15 11.49
CA LEU A 51 11.01 7.04 11.23
C LEU A 51 10.76 7.20 9.71
N GLU A 52 9.50 7.26 9.30
CA GLU A 52 9.12 7.72 7.96
C GLU A 52 9.39 9.23 7.83
N ARG A 53 10.53 9.58 7.21
CA ARG A 53 10.95 10.98 7.06
C ARG A 53 10.22 11.68 5.90
N PRO A 54 9.95 12.99 6.01
CA PRO A 54 9.52 13.80 4.88
C PRO A 54 10.48 13.66 3.70
N GLN A 55 9.94 13.68 2.49
CA GLN A 55 10.72 13.65 1.25
C GLN A 55 10.63 15.00 0.55
N ALA A 56 11.69 15.37 -0.17
CA ALA A 56 11.68 16.58 -0.99
C ALA A 56 10.50 16.57 -1.98
N ASN A 57 9.96 17.75 -2.27
CA ASN A 57 8.84 17.97 -3.20
C ASN A 57 7.50 17.35 -2.75
N TRP A 58 7.38 16.91 -1.50
CA TRP A 58 6.13 16.46 -0.88
C TRP A 58 5.85 17.31 0.35
N GLN A 59 4.61 17.78 0.49
CA GLN A 59 4.14 18.47 1.69
C GLN A 59 3.52 17.43 2.63
N VAL A 60 3.84 17.49 3.92
CA VAL A 60 3.26 16.59 4.91
C VAL A 60 1.84 17.08 5.22
N ALA A 61 0.84 16.21 5.03
CA ALA A 61 -0.51 16.47 5.52
C ALA A 61 -0.62 16.06 6.99
N THR A 62 -0.37 14.78 7.29
CA THR A 62 -0.47 14.22 8.65
C THR A 62 0.75 13.36 8.99
N SER A 63 1.14 13.34 10.27
CA SER A 63 2.26 12.55 10.79
C SER A 63 2.00 12.02 12.20
N SER A 64 2.77 11.00 12.61
CA SER A 64 2.86 10.46 13.98
C SER A 64 4.30 10.51 14.51
N ALA A 65 4.48 10.02 15.74
CA ALA A 65 5.78 9.64 16.26
C ALA A 65 6.50 8.53 15.44
N ARG A 66 5.81 7.82 14.52
CA ARG A 66 6.43 6.89 13.54
C ARG A 66 6.79 7.57 12.22
N GLY A 67 6.35 8.81 12.00
CA GLY A 67 6.74 9.64 10.87
C GLY A 67 5.55 10.09 10.03
N VAL A 68 5.83 10.48 8.80
CA VAL A 68 4.79 10.90 7.84
C VAL A 68 3.80 9.77 7.63
N MET A 69 2.50 10.10 7.69
CA MET A 69 1.39 9.19 7.34
C MET A 69 0.91 9.47 5.92
N VAL A 70 0.60 10.74 5.67
CA VAL A 70 0.09 11.22 4.38
C VAL A 70 0.93 12.41 3.96
N ASP A 71 1.42 12.39 2.73
CA ASP A 71 1.96 13.55 2.07
C ASP A 71 1.27 13.81 0.74
N TYR A 72 1.32 15.06 0.28
CA TYR A 72 0.62 15.51 -0.91
C TYR A 72 1.45 16.52 -1.69
N ARG A 73 1.13 16.67 -2.97
CA ARG A 73 1.68 17.73 -3.82
C ARG A 73 0.79 17.98 -5.03
N MET A 74 1.13 19.01 -5.77
CA MET A 74 0.67 19.17 -7.15
C MET A 74 1.74 18.68 -8.10
N ILE A 75 1.33 18.06 -9.21
CA ILE A 75 2.21 17.61 -10.29
C ILE A 75 1.75 18.29 -11.56
N ASP A 76 2.67 18.99 -12.23
CA ASP A 76 2.45 19.51 -13.57
C ASP A 76 2.90 18.46 -14.58
N VAL A 77 1.99 18.05 -15.46
CA VAL A 77 2.31 17.24 -16.62
C VAL A 77 1.76 17.94 -17.86
N ALA A 78 2.67 18.46 -18.69
CA ALA A 78 2.34 19.16 -19.93
C ALA A 78 1.35 20.33 -19.74
N GLY A 79 1.46 21.06 -18.63
CA GLY A 79 0.60 22.21 -18.29
C GLY A 79 -0.70 21.83 -17.60
N VAL A 80 -0.97 20.53 -17.40
CA VAL A 80 -2.13 20.06 -16.63
C VAL A 80 -1.71 19.74 -15.20
N MET A 81 -2.45 20.31 -14.25
CA MET A 81 -2.20 20.12 -12.83
C MET A 81 -2.96 18.92 -12.27
N PHE A 82 -2.23 18.01 -11.63
CA PHE A 82 -2.75 16.86 -10.90
C PHE A 82 -2.53 17.02 -9.39
N ARG A 83 -3.56 16.71 -8.60
CA ARG A 83 -3.41 16.52 -7.15
C ARG A 83 -2.91 15.10 -6.91
N ALA A 84 -1.80 14.98 -6.19
CA ALA A 84 -1.29 13.70 -5.73
C ALA A 84 -1.30 13.62 -4.20
N ILE A 85 -1.69 12.46 -3.66
CA ILE A 85 -1.39 12.09 -2.27
C ILE A 85 -0.65 10.77 -2.24
N ARG A 86 0.11 10.54 -1.17
CA ARG A 86 0.74 9.26 -0.90
C ARG A 86 0.49 8.86 0.54
N LEU A 87 -0.01 7.64 0.70
CA LEU A 87 -0.23 6.96 1.97
C LEU A 87 0.98 6.08 2.27
N ARG A 88 1.62 6.34 3.40
CA ARG A 88 2.85 5.65 3.80
C ARG A 88 2.52 4.29 4.40
N ALA A 89 2.95 3.21 3.74
CA ALA A 89 2.56 1.84 4.10
C ALA A 89 2.96 1.42 5.52
N ARG A 90 3.99 2.05 6.09
CA ARG A 90 4.47 1.76 7.45
C ARG A 90 3.78 2.57 8.55
N THR A 91 2.93 3.52 8.20
CA THR A 91 2.30 4.46 9.15
C THR A 91 0.82 4.68 8.87
N THR A 92 0.27 4.03 7.85
CA THR A 92 -1.16 4.08 7.51
C THR A 92 -1.71 2.71 7.19
N LEU A 93 -3.03 2.60 7.36
CA LEU A 93 -3.87 1.45 7.05
C LEU A 93 -4.96 1.87 6.05
N LEU A 94 -5.64 0.92 5.45
CA LEU A 94 -6.68 1.15 4.46
C LEU A 94 -7.89 0.25 4.71
N ARG A 95 -9.09 0.81 4.54
CA ARG A 95 -10.37 0.10 4.45
C ARG A 95 -11.03 0.42 3.12
N TRP A 96 -11.84 -0.52 2.65
CA TRP A 96 -12.64 -0.37 1.45
C TRP A 96 -14.12 -0.47 1.82
N HIS A 97 -14.89 0.50 1.35
CA HIS A 97 -16.32 0.63 1.58
C HIS A 97 -17.04 0.47 0.25
N VAL A 98 -18.05 -0.41 0.20
CA VAL A 98 -18.67 -0.84 -1.08
C VAL A 98 -19.73 0.13 -1.61
N GLY A 99 -19.99 1.23 -0.91
CA GLY A 99 -21.07 2.15 -1.28
C GLY A 99 -22.46 1.58 -1.02
N SER A 100 -23.49 2.40 -1.26
CA SER A 100 -24.90 2.00 -1.03
C SER A 100 -25.56 1.39 -2.26
N SER A 101 -24.99 1.64 -3.45
CA SER A 101 -25.61 1.30 -4.73
C SER A 101 -24.71 0.44 -5.61
N ASP A 102 -23.43 0.76 -5.72
CA ASP A 102 -22.49 0.01 -6.57
C ASP A 102 -21.10 -0.13 -5.90
N PRO A 103 -20.56 -1.36 -5.73
CA PRO A 103 -21.11 -2.65 -6.17
C PRO A 103 -22.48 -3.03 -5.60
N PRO A 104 -23.36 -3.67 -6.40
CA PRO A 104 -24.70 -4.03 -5.95
C PRO A 104 -24.63 -5.11 -4.87
N VAL A 105 -24.96 -4.73 -3.64
CA VAL A 105 -24.99 -5.63 -2.49
C VAL A 105 -26.38 -5.64 -1.87
N GLY A 106 -26.91 -6.83 -1.58
CA GLY A 106 -28.16 -6.94 -0.82
C GLY A 106 -27.97 -6.34 0.58
N ALA A 107 -29.01 -5.67 1.10
CA ALA A 107 -28.96 -5.10 2.44
C ALA A 107 -28.56 -6.17 3.48
N GLY A 108 -27.58 -5.84 4.33
CA GLY A 108 -27.06 -6.74 5.36
C GLY A 108 -26.11 -7.82 4.88
N THR A 109 -25.73 -7.85 3.59
CA THR A 109 -24.75 -8.81 3.06
C THR A 109 -23.33 -8.50 3.53
N VAL A 110 -22.99 -7.22 3.63
CA VAL A 110 -21.70 -6.73 4.14
C VAL A 110 -21.91 -6.02 5.48
N PRO A 111 -20.93 -6.10 6.41
CA PRO A 111 -21.01 -5.41 7.70
C PRO A 111 -20.84 -3.91 7.55
N ALA A 112 -21.14 -3.16 8.62
CA ALA A 112 -21.10 -1.69 8.60
C ALA A 112 -19.69 -1.11 8.34
N ASP A 113 -18.62 -1.80 8.72
CA ASP A 113 -17.22 -1.44 8.39
C ASP A 113 -16.78 -1.77 6.96
N ALA A 114 -17.69 -2.30 6.15
CA ALA A 114 -17.55 -2.36 4.69
C ALA A 114 -18.72 -1.65 3.98
N GLY A 115 -19.62 -1.01 4.75
CA GLY A 115 -20.86 -0.40 4.27
C GLY A 115 -20.64 0.95 3.56
N PRO A 116 -21.70 1.74 3.37
CA PRO A 116 -21.65 2.94 2.52
C PRO A 116 -21.01 4.16 3.18
N SER A 117 -20.74 4.16 4.49
CA SER A 117 -20.20 5.30 5.24
C SER A 117 -19.00 4.89 6.06
N ILE A 118 -18.14 5.87 6.38
CA ILE A 118 -17.02 5.70 7.32
C ILE A 118 -17.58 5.12 8.64
N ASN A 119 -17.02 4.01 9.09
CA ASN A 119 -17.38 3.39 10.35
C ASN A 119 -16.57 4.02 11.49
N TRP A 120 -16.98 5.22 11.91
CA TRP A 120 -16.32 5.97 12.98
C TRP A 120 -16.16 5.21 14.30
N ALA A 121 -17.02 4.23 14.60
CA ALA A 121 -16.89 3.41 15.81
C ALA A 121 -15.66 2.47 15.77
N ASN A 122 -15.17 2.12 14.58
CA ASN A 122 -14.01 1.26 14.38
C ASN A 122 -12.83 2.06 13.82
N GLU A 123 -13.03 2.72 12.69
CA GLU A 123 -12.01 3.50 11.99
C GLU A 123 -11.61 4.76 12.75
N GLY A 124 -12.51 5.34 13.55
CA GLY A 124 -12.18 6.44 14.46
C GLY A 124 -11.28 6.03 15.62
N LEU A 125 -11.21 4.74 15.98
CA LEU A 125 -10.26 4.24 16.99
C LEU A 125 -8.82 4.32 16.46
N ALA A 126 -8.60 3.86 15.23
CA ALA A 126 -7.32 4.03 14.52
C ALA A 126 -7.07 5.49 14.16
N GLY A 127 -8.13 6.19 13.76
CA GLY A 127 -8.13 7.57 13.36
C GLY A 127 -7.96 7.71 11.85
N VAL A 128 -8.91 8.39 11.20
CA VAL A 128 -8.96 8.61 9.75
C VAL A 128 -8.01 9.75 9.38
N VAL A 129 -7.25 9.57 8.30
CA VAL A 129 -6.27 10.55 7.81
C VAL A 129 -6.51 10.97 6.36
N ALA A 130 -7.13 10.12 5.56
CA ALA A 130 -7.53 10.44 4.19
C ALA A 130 -8.69 9.56 3.71
N VAL A 131 -9.37 10.01 2.66
CA VAL A 131 -10.45 9.31 1.96
C VAL A 131 -10.35 9.60 0.47
N PHE A 132 -10.71 8.64 -0.38
CA PHE A 132 -10.75 8.85 -1.83
C PHE A 132 -11.68 7.85 -2.51
N ASN A 133 -12.17 8.19 -3.71
CA ASN A 133 -13.10 7.36 -4.46
C ASN A 133 -12.52 5.98 -4.84
N GLY A 134 -13.44 5.05 -5.12
CA GLY A 134 -13.14 3.72 -5.62
C GLY A 134 -13.02 3.66 -7.15
N GLY A 135 -13.22 2.46 -7.68
CA GLY A 135 -13.14 2.17 -9.12
C GLY A 135 -14.48 2.35 -9.84
N PHE A 136 -14.56 1.85 -11.08
CA PHE A 136 -15.82 1.94 -11.84
C PHE A 136 -16.91 1.05 -11.25
N LYS A 137 -18.16 1.42 -11.53
CA LYS A 137 -19.34 0.57 -11.31
C LYS A 137 -19.17 -0.84 -11.90
N VAL A 138 -19.79 -1.85 -11.29
CA VAL A 138 -19.77 -3.25 -11.76
C VAL A 138 -20.31 -3.38 -13.18
N GLY A 139 -21.33 -2.59 -13.53
CA GLY A 139 -21.89 -2.56 -14.89
C GLY A 139 -20.96 -2.00 -15.98
N ALA A 140 -19.80 -1.45 -15.62
CA ALA A 140 -18.77 -1.05 -16.57
C ALA A 140 -17.79 -2.20 -16.90
N HIS A 141 -17.95 -3.37 -16.27
CA HIS A 141 -17.09 -4.54 -16.47
C HIS A 141 -15.60 -4.30 -16.19
N ALA A 142 -15.29 -3.37 -15.28
CA ALA A 142 -13.93 -3.03 -14.87
C ALA A 142 -13.43 -3.93 -13.72
N GLY A 143 -13.38 -5.23 -13.99
CA GLY A 143 -12.87 -6.23 -13.05
C GLY A 143 -13.86 -6.65 -11.95
N GLY A 144 -13.33 -7.41 -11.01
CA GLY A 144 -14.04 -8.01 -9.90
C GLY A 144 -13.82 -7.33 -8.56
N SER A 145 -14.57 -7.79 -7.57
CA SER A 145 -14.36 -7.36 -6.19
C SER A 145 -14.91 -8.35 -5.18
N MET A 146 -14.29 -8.35 -4.00
CA MET A 146 -14.67 -9.17 -2.86
C MET A 146 -14.36 -8.39 -1.58
N VAL A 147 -15.23 -8.50 -0.58
CA VAL A 147 -15.00 -7.96 0.77
C VAL A 147 -15.54 -8.94 1.80
N ASP A 148 -14.78 -9.18 2.87
CA ASP A 148 -15.13 -10.09 3.96
C ASP A 148 -15.59 -11.48 3.50
N GLY A 149 -14.98 -11.97 2.41
CA GLY A 149 -15.30 -13.26 1.81
C GLY A 149 -16.55 -13.27 0.93
N VAL A 150 -17.26 -12.15 0.79
CA VAL A 150 -18.38 -12.00 -0.14
C VAL A 150 -17.85 -11.50 -1.47
N VAL A 151 -17.93 -12.35 -2.49
CA VAL A 151 -17.64 -11.97 -3.87
C VAL A 151 -18.80 -11.13 -4.40
N LEU A 152 -18.52 -9.87 -4.73
CA LEU A 152 -19.50 -8.92 -5.27
C LEU A 152 -19.53 -8.98 -6.80
N SER A 153 -18.36 -9.16 -7.42
CA SER A 153 -18.18 -9.39 -8.85
C SER A 153 -17.01 -10.34 -9.08
N PRO A 154 -17.08 -11.28 -10.05
CA PRO A 154 -16.01 -12.23 -10.31
C PRO A 154 -14.67 -11.57 -10.63
N MET A 155 -13.59 -12.08 -10.04
CA MET A 155 -12.22 -11.60 -10.31
C MET A 155 -11.77 -11.96 -11.73
N VAL A 156 -11.17 -11.01 -12.43
CA VAL A 156 -10.69 -11.12 -13.81
C VAL A 156 -9.17 -11.21 -13.82
N ARG A 157 -8.61 -12.18 -14.56
CA ARG A 157 -7.16 -12.37 -14.68
C ARG A 157 -6.55 -11.24 -15.50
N GLY A 158 -5.43 -10.70 -15.04
CA GLY A 158 -4.70 -9.60 -15.68
C GLY A 158 -5.16 -8.20 -15.25
N ASP A 159 -6.31 -8.11 -14.58
CA ASP A 159 -6.79 -6.84 -14.04
C ASP A 159 -5.99 -6.43 -12.81
N MET A 160 -5.70 -5.13 -12.71
CA MET A 160 -4.97 -4.60 -11.57
C MET A 160 -5.85 -4.67 -10.33
N THR A 161 -5.24 -5.10 -9.23
CA THR A 161 -5.96 -5.45 -8.01
C THR A 161 -5.28 -4.84 -6.80
N LEU A 162 -6.08 -4.19 -5.96
CA LEU A 162 -5.72 -3.84 -4.59
C LEU A 162 -6.25 -4.93 -3.65
N ALA A 163 -5.35 -5.58 -2.92
CA ALA A 163 -5.66 -6.56 -1.89
C ALA A 163 -5.46 -5.91 -0.52
N ILE A 164 -6.42 -6.08 0.39
CA ILE A 164 -6.39 -5.49 1.74
C ILE A 164 -6.58 -6.60 2.77
N ASP A 165 -5.70 -6.66 3.76
CA ASP A 165 -5.80 -7.61 4.86
C ASP A 165 -6.79 -7.15 5.95
N ALA A 166 -7.06 -8.02 6.91
CA ALA A 166 -8.05 -7.74 7.95
C ALA A 166 -7.71 -6.53 8.82
N SER A 167 -6.42 -6.20 8.95
CA SER A 167 -5.95 -5.07 9.76
C SER A 167 -5.83 -3.79 8.95
N GLY A 168 -5.92 -3.87 7.62
CA GLY A 168 -5.89 -2.75 6.69
C GLY A 168 -4.55 -2.55 6.00
N HIS A 169 -3.59 -3.47 6.10
CA HIS A 169 -2.42 -3.42 5.22
C HIS A 169 -2.82 -3.81 3.81
N TRP A 170 -2.04 -3.41 2.82
CA TRP A 170 -2.37 -3.62 1.42
C TRP A 170 -1.23 -4.23 0.60
N LYS A 171 -1.60 -4.77 -0.54
CA LYS A 171 -0.73 -5.04 -1.69
C LYS A 171 -1.45 -4.67 -2.97
N MET A 172 -0.70 -4.27 -3.99
CA MET A 172 -1.21 -4.00 -5.32
C MET A 172 -0.44 -4.84 -6.35
N GLY A 173 -1.13 -5.28 -7.40
CA GLY A 173 -0.54 -6.01 -8.52
C GLY A 173 -1.61 -6.59 -9.45
N GLU A 174 -1.18 -7.18 -10.56
CA GLU A 174 -2.07 -7.86 -11.51
C GLU A 174 -2.65 -9.16 -10.91
N TRP A 175 -3.94 -9.40 -11.10
CA TRP A 175 -4.59 -10.61 -10.64
C TRP A 175 -4.17 -11.83 -11.45
N GLY A 176 -3.68 -12.85 -10.77
CA GLY A 176 -3.28 -14.10 -11.40
C GLY A 176 -2.71 -15.09 -10.41
N PRO A 177 -2.18 -16.23 -10.90
CA PRO A 177 -1.55 -17.23 -10.06
C PRO A 177 -0.41 -16.61 -9.24
N GLY A 178 -0.59 -16.55 -7.92
CA GLY A 178 0.45 -16.11 -6.99
C GLY A 178 0.26 -14.71 -6.40
N PHE A 179 -0.62 -13.85 -6.92
CA PHE A 179 -1.04 -12.62 -6.23
C PHE A 179 -2.10 -12.95 -5.17
N PRO A 180 -2.09 -12.34 -3.96
CA PRO A 180 -1.14 -11.38 -3.39
C PRO A 180 0.06 -12.04 -2.66
N GLY A 181 0.29 -13.32 -2.91
CA GLY A 181 1.28 -14.17 -2.26
C GLY A 181 0.68 -14.92 -1.08
N ARG A 182 1.20 -16.13 -0.81
CA ARG A 182 0.65 -17.03 0.23
C ARG A 182 0.72 -16.47 1.66
N ALA A 183 1.63 -15.53 1.92
CA ALA A 183 1.82 -14.91 3.23
C ALA A 183 0.91 -13.69 3.48
N PHE A 184 0.17 -13.22 2.47
CA PHE A 184 -0.73 -12.08 2.61
C PHE A 184 -2.18 -12.54 2.63
N HIS A 185 -2.81 -12.47 3.79
CA HIS A 185 -4.18 -12.93 4.02
C HIS A 185 -5.17 -11.78 3.78
N ALA A 186 -5.41 -11.48 2.50
CA ALA A 186 -6.38 -10.47 2.14
C ALA A 186 -7.82 -10.94 2.45
N ILE A 187 -8.62 -10.00 2.94
CA ILE A 187 -10.06 -10.17 3.16
C ILE A 187 -10.88 -9.36 2.16
N ALA A 188 -10.24 -8.42 1.48
CA ALA A 188 -10.85 -7.62 0.45
C ALA A 188 -9.94 -7.55 -0.77
N TYR A 189 -10.56 -7.60 -1.94
CA TYR A 189 -9.94 -7.35 -3.22
C TYR A 189 -10.81 -6.39 -3.98
N ARG A 190 -10.22 -5.30 -4.47
CA ARG A 190 -10.86 -4.41 -5.42
C ARG A 190 -9.99 -4.36 -6.66
N GLN A 191 -10.50 -4.92 -7.74
CA GLN A 191 -9.89 -4.70 -9.05
C GLN A 191 -10.37 -3.38 -9.61
N ASN A 192 -9.63 -2.87 -10.58
CA ASN A 192 -10.23 -2.11 -11.65
C ASN A 192 -9.71 -2.70 -12.97
N LEU A 193 -9.81 -1.98 -14.08
CA LEU A 193 -9.28 -2.37 -15.40
C LEU A 193 -7.84 -2.94 -15.37
N GLY A 194 -7.33 -3.35 -16.53
CA GLY A 194 -5.93 -3.72 -16.70
C GLY A 194 -4.93 -2.62 -16.26
N PRO A 195 -3.63 -2.95 -16.19
CA PRO A 195 -2.60 -2.02 -15.71
C PRO A 195 -2.50 -0.77 -16.57
N LEU A 196 -2.62 0.40 -15.92
CA LEU A 196 -2.35 1.71 -16.53
C LEU A 196 -0.83 1.92 -16.63
N ILE A 197 -0.13 1.56 -15.57
CA ILE A 197 1.34 1.51 -15.53
C ILE A 197 1.78 0.14 -15.02
N ALA A 198 2.86 -0.38 -15.59
CA ALA A 198 3.50 -1.61 -15.15
C ALA A 198 5.02 -1.49 -15.37
N ASN A 199 5.81 -2.05 -14.44
CA ASN A 199 7.28 -1.99 -14.50
C ASN A 199 7.83 -0.57 -14.72
N SER A 200 7.25 0.41 -14.02
CA SER A 200 7.61 1.83 -14.07
C SER A 200 7.45 2.47 -15.46
N ARG A 201 6.50 1.99 -16.28
CA ARG A 201 6.20 2.55 -17.61
C ARG A 201 4.69 2.52 -17.89
N PRO A 202 4.16 3.41 -18.74
CA PRO A 202 2.81 3.26 -19.27
C PRO A 202 2.68 1.96 -20.06
N THR A 203 1.55 1.28 -19.94
CA THR A 203 1.29 0.06 -20.73
C THR A 203 0.88 0.40 -22.16
N ALA A 204 0.94 -0.59 -23.06
CA ALA A 204 0.43 -0.41 -24.42
C ALA A 204 -1.06 -0.05 -24.45
N ALA A 205 -1.84 -0.55 -23.49
CA ALA A 205 -3.25 -0.19 -23.33
C ALA A 205 -3.40 1.29 -22.95
N ALA A 206 -2.56 1.82 -22.06
CA ALA A 206 -2.57 3.24 -21.66
C ALA A 206 -2.19 4.18 -22.81
N LEU A 207 -1.39 3.70 -23.76
CA LEU A 207 -0.94 4.45 -24.95
C LEU A 207 -1.81 4.18 -26.19
N SER A 208 -2.85 3.35 -26.06
CA SER A 208 -3.75 3.00 -27.14
C SER A 208 -4.57 4.21 -27.59
N SER A 209 -4.85 4.30 -28.88
CA SER A 209 -5.83 5.25 -29.42
C SER A 209 -7.28 4.84 -29.11
N ASN A 210 -7.51 3.59 -28.69
CA ASN A 210 -8.82 3.14 -28.21
C ASN A 210 -9.00 3.52 -26.75
N GLU A 211 -9.48 4.73 -26.51
CA GLU A 211 -9.66 5.27 -25.15
C GLU A 211 -10.82 4.62 -24.38
N LEU A 212 -11.72 3.89 -25.06
CA LEU A 212 -12.84 3.16 -24.42
C LEU A 212 -12.39 2.00 -23.54
N ILE A 213 -11.13 1.57 -23.65
CA ILE A 213 -10.52 0.63 -22.69
C ILE A 213 -10.53 1.23 -21.27
N TRP A 214 -10.49 2.56 -21.18
CA TRP A 214 -10.35 3.34 -19.95
C TRP A 214 -11.65 4.06 -19.59
N GLY A 215 -12.74 3.31 -19.66
CA GLY A 215 -14.09 3.77 -19.32
C GLY A 215 -14.81 4.51 -20.45
N ASP A 216 -16.13 4.61 -20.30
CA ASP A 216 -17.00 5.31 -21.25
C ASP A 216 -16.95 6.84 -21.02
N PRO A 217 -16.41 7.61 -21.97
CA PRO A 217 -16.36 9.05 -21.83
C PRO A 217 -17.74 9.71 -22.00
N LEU A 218 -17.99 10.75 -21.21
CA LEU A 218 -19.16 11.61 -21.43
C LEU A 218 -19.10 12.29 -22.80
N HIS A 219 -20.25 12.29 -23.49
CA HIS A 219 -20.42 12.92 -24.81
C HIS A 219 -19.44 12.45 -25.90
N GLY A 220 -18.81 11.29 -25.71
CA GLY A 220 -17.79 10.78 -26.64
C GLY A 220 -16.47 11.58 -26.60
N ASN A 221 -16.27 12.48 -25.63
CA ASN A 221 -15.01 13.20 -25.47
C ASN A 221 -14.05 12.37 -24.61
N PRO A 222 -12.96 11.84 -25.16
CA PRO A 222 -12.15 10.89 -24.41
C PRO A 222 -11.24 11.58 -23.37
N GLN A 223 -11.13 12.91 -23.43
CA GLN A 223 -10.55 13.74 -22.37
C GLN A 223 -11.57 13.98 -21.25
N GLN A 224 -11.36 13.29 -20.13
CA GLN A 224 -12.25 13.35 -18.97
C GLN A 224 -11.47 13.69 -17.70
N ALA A 225 -12.19 14.15 -16.68
CA ALA A 225 -11.65 14.12 -15.32
C ALA A 225 -11.31 12.67 -14.98
N ARG A 226 -10.11 12.41 -14.48
CA ARG A 226 -9.62 11.06 -14.22
C ARG A 226 -8.90 10.98 -12.88
N SER A 227 -8.98 9.79 -12.28
CA SER A 227 -8.26 9.42 -11.07
C SER A 227 -7.51 8.11 -11.28
N ALA A 228 -6.42 7.90 -10.55
CA ALA A 228 -5.65 6.67 -10.60
C ALA A 228 -5.03 6.35 -9.24
N LEU A 229 -4.81 5.07 -9.01
CA LEU A 229 -4.15 4.54 -7.82
C LEU A 229 -2.98 3.65 -8.24
N GLY A 230 -1.83 3.87 -7.63
CA GLY A 230 -0.63 3.08 -7.85
C GLY A 230 0.10 2.77 -6.56
N ILE A 231 1.16 1.98 -6.69
CA ILE A 231 2.05 1.61 -5.60
C ILE A 231 3.49 2.00 -5.96
N ASP A 232 4.23 2.57 -5.01
CA ASP A 232 5.65 2.85 -5.18
C ASP A 232 6.54 1.66 -4.78
N VAL A 233 7.85 1.76 -5.04
CA VAL A 233 8.83 0.70 -4.71
C VAL A 233 8.96 0.40 -3.21
N ARG A 234 8.41 1.24 -2.34
CA ARG A 234 8.38 1.05 -0.87
C ARG A 234 7.03 0.51 -0.40
N GLY A 235 6.11 0.23 -1.31
CA GLY A 235 4.77 -0.23 -1.01
C GLY A 235 3.78 0.89 -0.64
N ASN A 236 4.17 2.16 -0.73
CA ASN A 236 3.24 3.26 -0.42
C ASN A 236 2.18 3.35 -1.52
N LEU A 237 0.91 3.59 -1.15
CA LEU A 237 -0.13 3.88 -2.12
C LEU A 237 -0.04 5.33 -2.57
N VAL A 238 -0.21 5.55 -3.86
CA VAL A 238 -0.14 6.85 -4.51
C VAL A 238 -1.43 7.06 -5.28
N TYR A 239 -2.20 8.06 -4.90
CA TYR A 239 -3.40 8.47 -5.62
C TYR A 239 -3.08 9.75 -6.39
N VAL A 240 -3.52 9.82 -7.65
CA VAL A 240 -3.44 11.03 -8.49
C VAL A 240 -4.78 11.29 -9.16
N ALA A 241 -5.18 12.56 -9.23
CA ALA A 241 -6.37 12.94 -9.98
C ALA A 241 -6.31 14.38 -10.48
N THR A 242 -7.11 14.64 -11.50
CA THR A 242 -7.41 15.99 -11.99
C THR A 242 -8.85 16.05 -12.48
N LEU A 243 -9.47 17.22 -12.30
CA LEU A 243 -10.78 17.52 -12.89
C LEU A 243 -10.67 18.16 -14.28
N SER A 244 -9.45 18.45 -14.75
CA SER A 244 -9.23 18.78 -16.15
C SER A 244 -9.47 17.54 -17.02
N GLY A 245 -10.00 17.74 -18.23
CA GLY A 245 -10.10 16.67 -19.21
C GLY A 245 -8.72 16.18 -19.63
N VAL A 246 -8.41 14.90 -19.41
CA VAL A 246 -7.11 14.29 -19.76
C VAL A 246 -7.28 12.90 -20.37
N SER A 247 -6.28 12.47 -21.13
CA SER A 247 -6.20 11.11 -21.67
C SER A 247 -5.61 10.13 -20.65
N PRO A 248 -5.83 8.81 -20.83
CA PRO A 248 -5.20 7.78 -20.00
C PRO A 248 -3.67 7.84 -20.01
N ALA A 249 -3.05 8.18 -21.15
CA ALA A 249 -1.60 8.33 -21.27
C ALA A 249 -1.05 9.47 -20.39
N LEU A 250 -1.76 10.60 -20.31
CA LEU A 250 -1.36 11.73 -19.48
C LEU A 250 -1.52 11.40 -17.99
N LEU A 251 -2.61 10.70 -17.63
CA LEU A 251 -2.83 10.17 -16.28
C LEU A 251 -1.72 9.19 -15.85
N ALA A 252 -1.33 8.26 -16.73
CA ALA A 252 -0.23 7.33 -16.51
C ALA A 252 1.09 8.06 -16.24
N THR A 253 1.35 9.13 -17.00
CA THR A 253 2.53 9.98 -16.82
C THR A 253 2.52 10.69 -15.47
N ALA A 254 1.36 11.21 -15.03
CA ALA A 254 1.22 11.83 -13.70
C ALA A 254 1.43 10.82 -12.56
N LEU A 255 0.91 9.60 -12.70
CA LEU A 255 1.07 8.53 -11.71
C LEU A 255 2.55 8.09 -11.59
N LEU A 256 3.26 7.98 -12.70
CA LEU A 256 4.72 7.73 -12.71
C LEU A 256 5.50 8.89 -12.10
N ALA A 257 5.14 10.14 -12.44
CA ALA A 257 5.77 11.32 -11.86
C ALA A 257 5.60 11.34 -10.34
N ALA A 258 4.45 10.86 -9.82
CA ALA A 258 4.17 10.69 -8.39
C ALA A 258 4.97 9.55 -7.73
N GLY A 259 5.69 8.73 -8.51
CA GLY A 259 6.62 7.71 -8.03
C GLY A 259 6.05 6.30 -7.97
N ALA A 260 4.83 6.08 -8.48
CA ALA A 260 4.29 4.73 -8.61
C ALA A 260 5.04 3.93 -9.69
N VAL A 261 5.10 2.62 -9.52
CA VAL A 261 5.74 1.69 -10.46
C VAL A 261 4.77 0.71 -11.11
N GLU A 262 3.62 0.50 -10.46
CA GLU A 262 2.47 -0.25 -10.93
C GLU A 262 1.21 0.50 -10.51
N GLY A 263 0.12 0.39 -11.28
CA GLY A 263 -1.12 1.07 -10.95
C GLY A 263 -2.22 0.95 -11.98
N MET A 264 -3.40 1.40 -11.58
CA MET A 264 -4.65 1.33 -12.32
C MET A 264 -5.32 2.70 -12.35
N GLU A 265 -6.08 2.95 -13.41
CA GLU A 265 -7.09 4.00 -13.40
C GLU A 265 -8.18 3.65 -12.38
N LEU A 266 -8.85 4.66 -11.81
CA LEU A 266 -10.02 4.56 -10.94
C LEU A 266 -11.24 5.19 -11.65
N ASP A 267 -12.33 5.52 -10.95
CA ASP A 267 -13.50 6.11 -11.61
C ASP A 267 -13.17 7.46 -12.29
N ILE A 268 -13.89 7.76 -13.38
CA ILE A 268 -13.67 8.90 -14.28
C ILE A 268 -14.94 9.72 -14.42
N ASN A 269 -14.84 10.91 -14.99
CA ASN A 269 -15.87 11.93 -15.17
C ASN A 269 -16.01 12.83 -13.92
N PRO A 270 -16.40 14.11 -14.08
CA PRO A 270 -16.24 15.13 -13.03
C PRO A 270 -16.86 14.83 -11.66
N TYR A 271 -17.91 14.00 -11.61
CA TYR A 271 -18.62 13.64 -10.38
C TYR A 271 -17.86 12.66 -9.47
N TRP A 272 -16.95 11.84 -10.00
CA TRP A 272 -16.50 10.64 -9.28
C TRP A 272 -15.13 10.76 -8.61
N PRO A 273 -14.12 11.44 -9.19
CA PRO A 273 -12.87 11.73 -8.50
C PRO A 273 -13.10 12.60 -7.27
N ILE A 274 -13.00 12.00 -6.08
CA ILE A 274 -13.15 12.66 -4.80
C ILE A 274 -11.93 12.27 -3.97
N LEU A 275 -11.30 13.27 -3.35
CA LEU A 275 -10.14 13.08 -2.48
C LEU A 275 -10.20 14.05 -1.33
N GLY A 276 -9.97 13.55 -0.13
CA GLY A 276 -9.74 14.34 1.07
C GLY A 276 -8.56 13.80 1.87
N ALA A 277 -7.61 14.64 2.26
CA ALA A 277 -6.70 14.34 3.36
C ALA A 277 -6.77 15.42 4.43
N SER A 278 -6.68 15.00 5.69
CA SER A 278 -6.69 15.89 6.84
C SER A 278 -5.28 16.29 7.25
N PHE A 279 -5.16 17.37 8.03
CA PHE A 279 -3.91 17.80 8.65
C PHE A 279 -3.71 17.23 10.06
N SER A 280 -4.67 16.43 10.54
CA SER A 280 -4.62 15.73 11.81
C SER A 280 -5.24 14.34 11.67
N VAL A 281 -4.97 13.48 12.66
CA VAL A 281 -5.68 12.21 12.81
C VAL A 281 -7.09 12.50 13.32
N LEU A 282 -8.11 12.11 12.56
CA LEU A 282 -9.51 12.34 12.88
C LEU A 282 -10.09 11.12 13.62
N HIS A 283 -10.54 11.31 14.86
CA HIS A 283 -11.22 10.25 15.64
C HIS A 283 -12.76 10.33 15.55
N GLN A 284 -13.27 11.33 14.83
CA GLN A 284 -14.68 11.65 14.62
C GLN A 284 -14.80 12.48 13.32
N PRO A 285 -16.01 12.66 12.74
CA PRO A 285 -16.19 13.45 11.53
C PRO A 285 -15.46 14.80 11.59
N GLY A 286 -14.70 15.10 10.54
CA GLY A 286 -13.85 16.28 10.48
C GLY A 286 -13.62 16.78 9.06
N ALA A 287 -12.77 17.81 8.95
CA ALA A 287 -12.46 18.46 7.68
C ALA A 287 -11.28 17.78 6.95
N TYR A 288 -11.34 17.86 5.62
CA TYR A 288 -10.29 17.40 4.71
C TYR A 288 -9.78 18.57 3.85
N PRO A 289 -8.79 19.36 4.29
CA PRO A 289 -8.34 20.54 3.55
C PRO A 289 -7.58 20.21 2.25
N VAL A 290 -6.98 19.03 2.15
CA VAL A 290 -6.27 18.60 0.93
C VAL A 290 -7.26 17.89 0.01
N GLN A 291 -7.63 18.53 -1.09
CA GLN A 291 -8.60 18.02 -2.06
C GLN A 291 -8.12 18.18 -3.51
N ILE A 292 -8.84 17.58 -4.46
CA ILE A 292 -8.71 17.91 -5.88
C ILE A 292 -9.36 19.28 -6.11
N PRO A 293 -8.66 20.25 -6.72
CA PRO A 293 -9.30 21.51 -7.09
C PRO A 293 -10.53 21.27 -7.98
N TYR A 294 -11.61 22.01 -7.70
CA TYR A 294 -12.88 21.96 -8.44
C TYR A 294 -13.72 20.70 -8.30
N SER A 295 -13.38 19.78 -7.37
CA SER A 295 -14.20 18.61 -7.04
C SER A 295 -15.68 18.94 -6.88
N GLU A 296 -16.56 18.22 -7.58
CA GLU A 296 -18.02 18.38 -7.51
C GLU A 296 -18.57 18.08 -6.10
N HIS A 297 -17.89 17.19 -5.38
CA HIS A 297 -18.29 16.77 -4.05
C HIS A 297 -17.19 17.05 -3.02
N ASN A 298 -17.64 17.42 -1.82
CA ASN A 298 -16.78 17.51 -0.65
C ASN A 298 -16.55 16.09 -0.09
N PRO A 299 -15.30 15.72 0.24
CA PRO A 299 -15.00 14.40 0.82
C PRO A 299 -15.72 14.08 2.12
N THR A 300 -16.28 15.08 2.83
CA THR A 300 -17.13 14.84 4.00
C THR A 300 -18.40 14.05 3.70
N ILE A 301 -18.79 13.89 2.44
CA ILE A 301 -19.92 13.06 2.02
C ILE A 301 -19.80 11.61 2.49
N TYR A 302 -18.57 11.09 2.59
CA TYR A 302 -18.31 9.73 3.07
C TYR A 302 -18.65 9.53 4.56
N ASN A 303 -18.83 10.61 5.34
CA ASN A 303 -19.26 10.50 6.74
C ASN A 303 -20.69 9.96 6.88
N THR A 304 -21.56 10.29 5.92
CA THR A 304 -23.00 9.97 5.99
C THR A 304 -23.42 8.88 5.01
N GLY A 305 -22.58 8.59 4.03
CA GLY A 305 -22.85 7.54 3.04
C GLY A 305 -22.58 8.01 1.61
N TRP A 306 -22.05 7.12 0.77
CA TRP A 306 -21.89 7.37 -0.66
C TRP A 306 -22.43 6.23 -1.50
N GLU A 307 -22.87 6.56 -2.72
CA GLU A 307 -23.48 5.60 -3.63
C GLU A 307 -22.47 4.68 -4.33
N ARG A 308 -21.22 5.14 -4.50
CA ARG A 308 -20.11 4.35 -5.05
C ARG A 308 -19.16 3.91 -3.95
N ASP A 309 -18.32 2.96 -4.30
CA ASP A 309 -17.26 2.51 -3.43
C ASP A 309 -16.19 3.60 -3.20
N PHE A 310 -15.51 3.51 -2.07
CA PHE A 310 -14.45 4.43 -1.68
C PHE A 310 -13.49 3.78 -0.69
N PHE A 311 -12.36 4.42 -0.46
CA PHE A 311 -11.35 3.99 0.48
C PHE A 311 -11.19 4.97 1.62
N VAL A 312 -10.91 4.42 2.80
CA VAL A 312 -10.61 5.18 4.03
C VAL A 312 -9.22 4.80 4.48
N ALA A 313 -8.32 5.79 4.54
CA ALA A 313 -7.00 5.63 5.10
C ALA A 313 -7.02 5.98 6.59
N MET A 314 -6.47 5.10 7.41
CA MET A 314 -6.39 5.27 8.87
C MET A 314 -4.93 5.31 9.32
N ALA A 315 -4.69 5.76 10.56
CA ALA A 315 -3.36 5.76 11.15
C ALA A 315 -2.97 4.38 11.72
N GLU A 316 -1.71 4.00 11.49
CA GLU A 316 -1.05 3.00 12.34
C GLU A 316 -0.84 3.55 13.77
N PRO A 317 -0.71 2.69 14.80
CA PRO A 317 -0.47 3.16 16.15
C PRO A 317 0.81 3.98 16.24
N ASN A 318 0.83 5.01 17.09
CA ASN A 318 1.95 5.94 17.21
C ASN A 318 3.25 5.30 17.75
N ASN A 319 3.21 4.04 18.17
CA ASN A 319 4.34 3.31 18.74
C ASN A 319 4.70 2.09 17.87
N TRP A 320 5.98 1.95 17.49
CA TRP A 320 6.47 0.80 16.70
C TRP A 320 6.33 -0.56 17.40
N ARG A 321 6.04 -0.59 18.70
CA ARG A 321 5.75 -1.82 19.45
C ARG A 321 4.30 -2.26 19.38
N CYS A 322 3.44 -1.40 18.82
CA CYS A 322 2.01 -1.60 18.74
C CYS A 322 1.59 -1.73 17.27
N SER A 323 0.59 -2.57 17.02
CA SER A 323 -0.02 -2.74 15.72
C SER A 323 -1.52 -2.95 15.88
N TRP A 324 -2.28 -2.59 14.85
CA TRP A 324 -3.69 -3.00 14.77
C TRP A 324 -3.80 -4.47 14.37
N THR A 325 -4.80 -5.14 14.92
CA THR A 325 -5.17 -6.51 14.59
C THR A 325 -6.68 -6.60 14.41
N SER A 326 -7.13 -7.57 13.61
CA SER A 326 -8.55 -7.85 13.38
C SER A 326 -8.77 -9.37 13.28
N PRO A 327 -9.98 -9.90 13.55
CA PRO A 327 -10.24 -11.34 13.50
C PRO A 327 -9.96 -12.01 12.14
N GLY A 328 -10.11 -11.29 11.03
CA GLY A 328 -9.99 -11.82 9.68
C GLY A 328 -11.14 -12.75 9.29
N LEU A 329 -10.96 -13.50 8.20
CA LEU A 329 -11.96 -14.47 7.75
C LEU A 329 -12.00 -15.66 8.71
N VAL A 330 -13.18 -15.97 9.24
CA VAL A 330 -13.41 -17.11 10.15
C VAL A 330 -14.14 -18.22 9.38
N PRO A 331 -13.50 -19.35 9.04
CA PRO A 331 -14.07 -20.37 8.16
C PRO A 331 -15.38 -20.99 8.64
N ALA A 332 -15.61 -21.03 9.95
CA ALA A 332 -16.78 -21.66 10.56
C ALA A 332 -18.02 -20.75 10.59
N ARG A 333 -17.90 -19.45 10.29
CA ARG A 333 -19.02 -18.51 10.32
C ARG A 333 -19.60 -18.33 8.92
N ARG A 334 -20.93 -18.34 8.83
CA ARG A 334 -21.64 -18.03 7.58
C ARG A 334 -21.81 -16.51 7.46
N GLY A 335 -21.49 -15.97 6.28
CA GLY A 335 -21.67 -14.55 5.93
C GLY A 335 -20.48 -13.67 6.31
N ALA A 336 -20.41 -12.48 5.70
CA ALA A 336 -19.42 -11.47 6.04
C ALA A 336 -19.50 -11.11 7.52
N GLN A 337 -18.34 -10.85 8.13
CA GLN A 337 -18.25 -10.50 9.55
C GLN A 337 -17.52 -9.17 9.70
N PRO A 338 -17.94 -8.32 10.66
CA PRO A 338 -17.18 -7.12 10.98
C PRO A 338 -15.74 -7.44 11.34
N GLN A 339 -14.85 -6.51 11.02
CA GLN A 339 -13.41 -6.54 11.22
C GLN A 339 -13.00 -5.45 12.24
N PRO A 340 -13.41 -5.58 13.52
CA PRO A 340 -13.08 -4.61 14.56
C PRO A 340 -11.58 -4.56 14.79
N LEU A 341 -11.02 -3.36 14.72
CA LEU A 341 -9.62 -3.12 15.00
C LEU A 341 -9.34 -3.17 16.52
N ARG A 342 -8.28 -3.87 16.89
CA ARG A 342 -7.75 -3.93 18.26
C ARG A 342 -6.27 -3.66 18.25
N GLU A 343 -5.84 -2.66 19.01
CA GLU A 343 -4.43 -2.36 19.19
C GLU A 343 -3.80 -3.42 20.12
N VAL A 344 -2.66 -3.97 19.68
CA VAL A 344 -1.87 -4.92 20.45
C VAL A 344 -0.45 -4.41 20.54
N CYS A 345 0.08 -4.31 21.75
CA CYS A 345 1.44 -3.85 22.01
C CYS A 345 2.30 -4.96 22.61
N SER A 346 3.53 -5.11 22.10
CA SER A 346 4.55 -5.95 22.73
C SER A 346 5.01 -5.34 24.06
N ARG A 347 5.13 -6.17 25.11
CA ARG A 347 5.68 -5.73 26.41
C ARG A 347 7.15 -5.35 26.25
N ALA A 348 7.57 -4.27 26.93
CA ALA A 348 8.98 -3.97 27.07
C ALA A 348 9.68 -5.15 27.76
N ARG A 349 10.77 -5.66 27.16
CA ARG A 349 11.74 -6.48 27.88
C ARG A 349 12.57 -5.59 28.79
#